data_AF-A0A8J7MX47-F1
#
_entry.id   AF-A0A8J7MX47-F1
#
_cell.length_a   1.000
_cell.length_b   1.000
_cell.length_c   1.000
_cell.angle_alpha   90.00
_cell.angle_beta   90.00
_cell.angle_gamma   90.00
#
_symmetry.space_group_name_H-M   'P 1'
#
loop_
_entity.id
_entity.type
_entity.pdbx_description
1 polymer ?
#
loop_
_entity_poly.entity_id
_entity_poly.type
_entity_poly.pdbx_seq_one_letter_code
_entity_poly.pdbx_strand_id
1 'polypeptide(L)'
;MQSKLYVSLALAGTLVLTSCGGLGKLTADNFTVTPSPMEAVGGKVPVVINGRFPEKYMKKKAVVTVLPVLRYGSDFADGQSATYQGEKVQGNDTEISYKLGGNYTMRNSFDYVPAMQQSELYLTFKAKVGKKDVKIPDVKVADGVLATSALISSTAAST
;
A
#
# COMPACT_ATOMS: atom_id res chain seq x y z
N MET A 1 -26.40 59.67 -21.92
CA MET A 1 -26.40 58.27 -21.45
C MET A 1 -24.94 57.88 -21.26
N GLN A 2 -24.40 57.95 -20.03
CA GLN A 2 -24.29 56.83 -19.06
C GLN A 2 -23.53 55.63 -19.66
N SER A 3 -22.45 55.07 -19.11
CA SER A 3 -21.74 55.25 -17.83
C SER A 3 -20.37 54.58 -17.93
N LYS A 4 -19.39 55.10 -17.16
CA LYS A 4 -18.09 54.45 -16.91
C LYS A 4 -18.30 53.09 -16.23
N LEU A 5 -17.60 52.04 -16.66
CA LEU A 5 -17.60 50.75 -15.98
C LEU A 5 -16.21 50.43 -15.42
N TYR A 6 -16.25 50.13 -14.13
CA TYR A 6 -15.18 50.12 -13.16
C TYR A 6 -14.36 48.82 -13.20
N VAL A 7 -13.09 48.96 -12.84
CA VAL A 7 -12.21 47.88 -12.35
C VAL A 7 -12.94 47.11 -11.24
N SER A 8 -12.91 45.78 -11.30
CA SER A 8 -13.17 44.92 -10.14
C SER A 8 -12.24 43.71 -10.17
N LEU A 9 -11.13 43.92 -9.48
CA LEU A 9 -10.32 42.94 -8.80
C LEU A 9 -11.21 42.13 -7.83
N ALA A 10 -11.12 40.79 -7.84
CA ALA A 10 -11.19 39.86 -6.70
C ALA A 10 -11.95 38.55 -7.00
N LEU A 11 -11.27 37.42 -6.79
CA LEU A 11 -11.59 36.36 -5.81
C LEU A 11 -10.57 35.24 -6.07
N ALA A 12 -9.48 35.16 -5.32
CA ALA A 12 -9.43 34.34 -4.10
C ALA A 12 -10.06 32.96 -4.30
N GLY A 13 -9.46 32.14 -5.16
CA GLY A 13 -9.66 30.69 -5.12
C GLY A 13 -8.91 30.14 -3.91
N THR A 14 -9.52 30.20 -2.73
CA THR A 14 -9.06 29.39 -1.60
C THR A 14 -9.24 27.93 -2.02
N LEU A 15 -8.13 27.23 -2.24
CA LEU A 15 -8.11 25.77 -2.21
C LEU A 15 -8.53 25.37 -0.79
N VAL A 16 -9.84 25.28 -0.57
CA VAL A 16 -10.39 24.60 0.60
C VAL A 16 -10.06 23.13 0.38
N LEU A 17 -8.87 22.72 0.81
CA LEU A 17 -8.56 21.32 1.06
C LEU A 17 -9.48 20.89 2.19
N THR A 18 -10.71 20.48 1.84
CA THR A 18 -11.55 19.67 2.71
C THR A 18 -10.81 18.36 2.92
N SER A 19 -9.87 18.35 3.87
CA SER A 19 -9.37 17.14 4.49
C SER A 19 -10.54 16.59 5.31
N CYS A 20 -11.46 15.92 4.61
CA CYS A 20 -12.55 15.18 5.19
C CYS A 20 -11.98 14.09 6.08
N GLY A 21 -11.82 14.38 7.38
CA GLY A 21 -11.91 13.53 8.58
C GLY A 21 -11.45 12.06 8.58
N GLY A 22 -10.79 11.56 7.54
CA GLY A 22 -10.41 10.16 7.34
C GLY A 22 -8.94 9.91 7.63
N LEU A 23 -8.51 8.67 7.38
CA LEU A 23 -7.10 8.34 7.31
C LEU A 23 -6.51 8.96 6.04
N GLY A 24 -5.28 9.47 6.14
CA GLY A 24 -4.56 10.03 4.99
C GLY A 24 -4.22 8.94 3.96
N LYS A 25 -3.62 9.34 2.85
CA LYS A 25 -3.04 8.38 1.90
C LYS A 25 -1.71 7.88 2.46
N LEU A 26 -1.46 6.57 2.39
CA LEU A 26 -0.12 6.02 2.51
C LEU A 26 0.54 6.10 1.13
N THR A 27 1.79 6.53 1.08
CA THR A 27 2.61 6.55 -0.15
C THR A 27 3.62 5.41 -0.12
N ALA A 28 4.21 5.10 -1.28
CA ALA A 28 5.22 4.06 -1.42
C ALA A 28 6.40 4.24 -0.44
N ASP A 29 6.74 5.48 -0.07
CA ASP A 29 7.83 5.80 0.87
C ASP A 29 7.60 5.27 2.30
N ASN A 30 6.37 4.86 2.62
CA ASN A 30 6.04 4.23 3.89
C ASN A 30 6.35 2.74 3.91
N PHE A 31 6.81 2.18 2.78
CA PHE A 31 7.02 0.76 2.61
C PHE A 31 8.38 0.48 1.99
N THR A 32 9.02 -0.58 2.45
CA THR A 32 10.16 -1.17 1.78
C THR A 32 9.90 -2.66 1.58
N VAL A 33 10.29 -3.17 0.42
CA VAL A 33 10.15 -4.59 0.07
C VAL A 33 11.55 -5.16 -0.11
N THR A 34 11.77 -6.35 0.42
CA THR A 34 13.04 -7.07 0.29
C THR A 34 12.76 -8.53 -0.08
N PRO A 35 13.36 -9.05 -1.17
CA PRO A 35 14.17 -8.33 -2.17
C PRO A 35 13.31 -7.40 -3.07
N SER A 36 13.95 -6.39 -3.68
CA SER A 36 13.34 -5.49 -4.67
C SER A 36 14.35 -5.21 -5.79
N PRO A 37 14.11 -5.65 -7.05
CA PRO A 37 12.93 -6.37 -7.51
C PRO A 37 12.77 -7.72 -6.80
N MET A 38 11.54 -8.26 -6.76
CA MET A 38 11.27 -9.52 -6.09
C MET A 38 12.01 -10.65 -6.81
N GLU A 39 12.26 -11.78 -6.16
CA GLU A 39 13.02 -12.89 -6.75
C GLU A 39 12.31 -14.22 -6.53
N ALA A 40 12.36 -15.08 -7.55
CA ALA A 40 11.87 -16.46 -7.43
C ALA A 40 13.00 -17.36 -6.89
N VAL A 41 12.78 -17.92 -5.71
CA VAL A 41 13.71 -18.83 -5.03
C VAL A 41 12.98 -20.13 -4.71
N GLY A 42 13.44 -21.24 -5.29
CA GLY A 42 12.89 -22.57 -5.01
C GLY A 42 11.39 -22.72 -5.38
N GLY A 43 10.95 -22.12 -6.48
CA GLY A 43 9.54 -22.16 -6.91
C GLY A 43 8.60 -21.26 -6.10
N LYS A 44 9.14 -20.38 -5.26
CA LYS A 44 8.38 -19.41 -4.47
C LYS A 44 8.95 -18.01 -4.64
N VAL A 45 8.13 -17.01 -4.34
CA VAL A 45 8.52 -15.60 -4.29
C VAL A 45 8.42 -15.14 -2.83
N PRO A 46 9.49 -15.30 -2.03
CA PRO A 46 9.51 -14.78 -0.67
C PRO A 46 9.63 -13.26 -0.70
N VAL A 47 8.79 -12.57 0.06
CA VAL A 47 8.86 -11.12 0.22
C VAL A 47 8.76 -10.72 1.68
N VAL A 48 9.61 -9.79 2.08
CA VAL A 48 9.55 -9.12 3.38
C VAL A 48 9.12 -7.67 3.13
N ILE A 49 7.99 -7.30 3.70
CA ILE A 49 7.39 -5.97 3.55
C ILE A 49 7.54 -5.28 4.90
N ASN A 50 8.35 -4.22 4.97
CA ASN A 50 8.41 -3.36 6.13
C ASN A 50 7.54 -2.14 5.85
N GLY A 51 6.54 -1.92 6.70
CA GLY A 51 5.67 -0.76 6.61
C GLY A 51 5.80 0.15 7.81
N ARG A 52 5.53 1.44 7.59
CA ARG A 52 5.44 2.44 8.65
C ARG A 52 4.10 3.14 8.59
N PHE A 53 3.37 3.13 9.69
CA PHE A 53 2.30 4.08 9.92
C PHE A 53 2.88 5.38 10.45
N PRO A 54 2.68 6.53 9.76
CA PRO A 54 3.14 7.82 10.23
C PRO A 54 2.52 8.23 11.56
N GLU A 55 3.14 9.20 12.23
CA GLU A 55 2.53 9.88 13.37
C GLU A 55 1.16 10.44 13.00
N LYS A 56 0.22 10.38 13.93
CA LYS A 56 -1.17 10.88 13.80
C LYS A 56 -1.98 10.21 12.68
N TYR A 57 -1.43 9.18 12.03
CA TYR A 57 -2.12 8.39 11.03
C TYR A 57 -3.18 7.51 11.68
N MET A 58 -2.78 6.55 12.52
CA MET A 58 -3.70 5.61 13.16
C MET A 58 -4.60 6.31 14.18
N LYS A 59 -5.79 6.74 13.78
CA LYS A 59 -6.75 7.35 14.73
C LYS A 59 -7.03 6.36 15.86
N LYS A 60 -7.29 6.88 17.06
CA LYS A 60 -7.49 6.02 18.24
C LYS A 60 -8.58 4.96 18.07
N LYS A 61 -9.60 5.20 17.26
CA LYS A 61 -10.68 4.22 16.96
C LYS A 61 -10.53 3.60 15.56
N ALA A 62 -9.36 3.68 14.94
CA ALA A 62 -9.12 3.15 13.61
C ALA A 62 -8.76 1.67 13.66
N VAL A 63 -9.19 0.92 12.65
CA VAL A 63 -8.74 -0.43 12.35
C VAL A 63 -8.32 -0.42 10.88
N VAL A 64 -7.12 -0.91 10.58
CA VAL A 64 -6.55 -0.98 9.24
C VAL A 64 -6.05 -2.39 9.00
N THR A 65 -6.64 -3.07 8.03
CA THR A 65 -6.15 -4.34 7.51
C THR A 65 -5.34 -4.09 6.25
N VAL A 66 -4.11 -4.59 6.23
CA VAL A 66 -3.18 -4.53 5.11
C VAL A 66 -3.16 -5.91 4.46
N LEU A 67 -3.45 -5.95 3.16
CA LEU A 67 -3.42 -7.16 2.35
C LEU A 67 -2.39 -6.97 1.21
N PRO A 68 -1.28 -7.72 1.22
CA PRO A 68 -0.37 -7.78 0.09
C PRO A 68 -1.02 -8.55 -1.06
N VAL A 69 -0.96 -7.99 -2.27
CA VAL A 69 -1.54 -8.59 -3.48
C VAL A 69 -0.50 -8.51 -4.60
N LEU A 70 -0.04 -9.66 -5.06
CA LEU A 70 0.86 -9.76 -6.20
C LEU A 70 0.03 -9.84 -7.47
N ARG A 71 0.09 -8.82 -8.34
CA ARG A 71 -0.67 -8.75 -9.59
C ARG A 71 0.22 -9.13 -10.77
N TYR A 72 -0.26 -9.96 -11.68
CA TYR A 72 0.49 -10.39 -12.86
C TYR A 72 -0.48 -10.70 -14.01
N GLY A 73 -0.30 -10.04 -15.16
CA GLY A 73 -1.27 -10.15 -16.27
C GLY A 73 -2.69 -9.74 -15.82
N SER A 74 -3.66 -10.64 -16.00
CA SER A 74 -5.05 -10.49 -15.52
C SER A 74 -5.32 -11.14 -14.15
N ASP A 75 -4.32 -11.82 -13.59
CA ASP A 75 -4.45 -12.61 -12.38
C ASP A 75 -3.79 -11.91 -11.18
N PHE A 76 -4.10 -12.42 -9.99
CA PHE A 76 -3.53 -11.95 -8.74
C PHE A 76 -3.35 -13.09 -7.74
N ALA A 77 -2.38 -12.94 -6.85
CA ALA A 77 -2.16 -13.81 -5.72
C ALA A 77 -2.20 -12.99 -4.42
N ASP A 78 -3.06 -13.41 -3.49
CA ASP A 78 -3.21 -12.76 -2.19
C ASP A 78 -2.18 -13.30 -1.19
N GLY A 79 -1.57 -12.39 -0.44
CA GLY A 79 -0.70 -12.71 0.68
C GLY A 79 -1.48 -12.87 1.98
N GLN A 80 -0.74 -13.11 3.06
CA GLN A 80 -1.25 -13.06 4.42
C GLN A 80 -1.55 -11.61 4.80
N SER A 81 -2.81 -11.34 5.17
CA SER A 81 -3.21 -10.04 5.68
C SER A 81 -2.80 -9.84 7.13
N ALA A 82 -2.54 -8.60 7.53
CA ALA A 82 -2.37 -8.22 8.93
C ALA A 82 -3.30 -7.06 9.28
N THR A 83 -3.90 -7.13 10.47
CA THR A 83 -4.78 -6.07 10.98
C THR A 83 -4.08 -5.31 12.12
N TYR A 84 -4.23 -4.00 12.07
CA TYR A 84 -3.68 -3.05 13.04
C TYR A 84 -4.80 -2.19 13.58
N GLN A 85 -4.76 -1.88 14.87
CA GLN A 85 -5.81 -1.12 15.55
C GLN A 85 -5.26 0.08 16.30
N GLY A 86 -6.09 1.09 16.52
CA GLY A 86 -5.77 2.23 17.37
C GLY A 86 -6.08 1.98 18.86
N GLU A 87 -5.48 2.79 19.70
CA GLU A 87 -5.49 2.75 21.19
C GLU A 87 -6.87 2.71 21.89
N LYS A 88 -7.97 2.94 21.17
CA LYS A 88 -9.35 2.96 21.70
C LYS A 88 -10.26 1.97 20.96
N VAL A 89 -9.71 1.05 20.19
CA VAL A 89 -10.44 -0.09 19.62
C VAL A 89 -10.45 -1.20 20.64
N GLN A 90 -11.63 -1.78 20.89
CA GLN A 90 -11.75 -2.99 21.71
C GLN A 90 -11.52 -4.19 20.79
N GLY A 91 -10.27 -4.64 20.70
CA GLY A 91 -9.84 -5.76 19.87
C GLY A 91 -8.48 -6.30 20.33
N ASN A 92 -8.05 -7.41 19.73
CA ASN A 92 -6.78 -8.07 20.06
C ASN A 92 -5.74 -7.94 18.92
N ASP A 93 -5.98 -7.04 17.97
CA ASP A 93 -5.03 -6.77 16.88
C ASP A 93 -3.85 -5.93 17.39
N THR A 94 -2.81 -5.81 16.56
CA THR A 94 -1.62 -5.03 16.93
C THR A 94 -1.96 -3.56 17.09
N GLU A 95 -1.76 -3.01 18.29
CA GLU A 95 -2.03 -1.60 18.59
C GLU A 95 -0.93 -0.69 18.02
N ILE A 96 -1.35 0.39 17.34
CA ILE A 96 -0.47 1.43 16.80
C ILE A 96 -0.80 2.75 17.50
N SER A 97 0.22 3.40 18.07
CA SER A 97 0.03 4.66 18.78
C SER A 97 -0.36 5.78 17.82
N TYR A 98 -1.37 6.56 18.20
CA TYR A 98 -1.74 7.75 17.44
C TYR A 98 -0.60 8.79 17.43
N LYS A 99 0.15 8.93 18.52
CA LYS A 99 1.18 9.98 18.62
C LYS A 99 2.46 9.59 17.88
N LEU A 100 2.90 8.35 18.05
CA LEU A 100 4.20 7.88 17.56
C LEU A 100 4.13 7.18 16.21
N GLY A 101 2.93 6.76 15.77
CA GLY A 101 2.80 5.84 14.65
C GLY A 101 3.30 4.44 15.04
N GLY A 102 3.80 3.70 14.06
CA GLY A 102 4.38 2.38 14.31
C GLY A 102 4.98 1.74 13.07
N ASN A 103 6.04 0.98 13.25
CA ASN A 103 6.63 0.14 12.20
C ASN A 103 6.08 -1.28 12.32
N TYR A 104 5.98 -1.97 11.19
CA TYR A 104 5.60 -3.37 11.16
C TYR A 104 6.34 -4.10 10.04
N THR A 105 6.45 -5.42 10.19
CA THR A 105 7.05 -6.28 9.17
C THR A 105 6.09 -7.42 8.86
N MET A 106 5.80 -7.61 7.59
CA MET A 106 5.01 -8.73 7.08
C MET A 106 5.94 -9.63 6.24
N ARG A 107 5.91 -10.93 6.51
CA ARG A 107 6.61 -11.93 5.70
C ARG A 107 5.57 -12.71 4.91
N ASN A 108 5.72 -12.72 3.60
CA ASN A 108 4.86 -13.44 2.69
C ASN A 108 5.68 -14.31 1.76
N SER A 109 5.06 -15.36 1.24
CA SER A 109 5.64 -16.20 0.21
C SER A 109 4.53 -16.59 -0.75
N PHE A 110 4.71 -16.25 -2.02
CA PHE A 110 3.77 -16.61 -3.09
C PHE A 110 4.31 -17.82 -3.84
N ASP A 111 3.44 -18.71 -4.31
CA ASP A 111 3.84 -19.77 -5.22
C ASP A 111 4.15 -19.16 -6.59
N TYR A 112 5.36 -19.41 -7.11
CA TYR A 112 5.80 -18.80 -8.35
C TYR A 112 5.11 -19.44 -9.56
N VAL A 113 4.55 -18.61 -10.42
CA VAL A 113 4.11 -19.01 -11.77
C VAL A 113 4.87 -18.19 -12.81
N PRO A 114 5.14 -18.73 -14.03
CA PRO A 114 5.91 -18.02 -15.05
C PRO A 114 5.38 -16.62 -15.41
N ALA A 115 4.06 -16.40 -15.32
CA ALA A 115 3.46 -15.10 -15.57
C ALA A 115 3.90 -14.01 -14.57
N MET A 116 4.42 -14.37 -13.39
CA MET A 116 4.90 -13.43 -12.38
C MET A 116 6.20 -12.71 -12.74
N GLN A 117 6.87 -13.08 -13.84
CA GLN A 117 8.04 -12.35 -14.34
C GLN A 117 7.74 -10.86 -14.57
N GLN A 118 6.52 -10.53 -15.00
CA GLN A 118 5.99 -9.18 -15.11
C GLN A 118 4.90 -8.95 -14.06
N SER A 119 5.28 -9.03 -12.79
CA SER A 119 4.36 -8.78 -11.67
C SER A 119 4.61 -7.45 -10.99
N GLU A 120 3.61 -6.99 -10.24
CA GLU A 120 3.68 -5.81 -9.39
C GLU A 120 3.09 -6.16 -8.02
N LEU A 121 3.79 -5.81 -6.94
CA LEU A 121 3.28 -6.01 -5.59
C LEU A 121 2.54 -4.76 -5.12
N TYR A 122 1.26 -4.93 -4.79
CA TYR A 122 0.40 -3.89 -4.21
C TYR A 122 0.08 -4.21 -2.76
N LEU A 123 -0.04 -3.15 -1.95
CA LEU A 123 -0.69 -3.21 -0.66
C LEU A 123 -2.10 -2.64 -0.80
N THR A 124 -3.09 -3.50 -0.55
CA THR A 124 -4.50 -3.15 -0.50
C THR A 124 -4.90 -2.90 0.95
N PHE A 125 -5.70 -1.86 1.20
CA PHE A 125 -6.04 -1.44 2.54
C PHE A 125 -7.55 -1.46 2.77
N LYS A 126 -7.99 -2.14 3.82
CA LYS A 126 -9.35 -2.02 4.36
C LYS A 126 -9.28 -1.27 5.66
N ALA A 127 -9.86 -0.08 5.73
CA ALA A 127 -9.82 0.72 6.95
C ALA A 127 -11.20 1.14 7.43
N LYS A 128 -11.35 1.18 8.75
CA LYS A 128 -12.53 1.69 9.44
C LYS A 128 -12.10 2.64 10.54
N VAL A 129 -12.86 3.71 10.76
CA VAL A 129 -12.69 4.60 11.92
C VAL A 129 -14.01 4.64 12.68
N GLY A 130 -14.03 3.98 13.85
CA GLY A 130 -15.27 3.71 14.58
C GLY A 130 -16.21 2.84 13.73
N LYS A 131 -17.36 3.41 13.33
CA LYS A 131 -18.37 2.72 12.49
C LYS A 131 -18.28 3.07 11.01
N LYS A 132 -17.37 3.96 10.61
CA LYS A 132 -17.27 4.46 9.23
C LYS A 132 -16.16 3.75 8.48
N ASP A 133 -16.47 3.22 7.30
CA ASP A 133 -15.46 2.72 6.37
C ASP A 133 -14.70 3.90 5.74
N VAL A 134 -13.39 3.75 5.61
CA VAL A 134 -12.48 4.71 4.99
C VAL A 134 -11.76 4.02 3.85
N LYS A 135 -11.88 4.59 2.65
CA LYS A 135 -11.16 4.09 1.48
C LYS A 135 -9.76 4.68 1.43
N ILE A 136 -8.77 3.81 1.50
CA ILE A 136 -7.35 4.15 1.28
C ILE A 136 -7.00 3.58 -0.10
N PRO A 137 -6.31 4.35 -0.96
CA PRO A 137 -5.88 3.85 -2.26
C PRO A 137 -4.85 2.74 -2.10
N ASP A 138 -4.88 1.76 -3.00
CA ASP A 138 -3.84 0.73 -3.07
C ASP A 138 -2.50 1.37 -3.41
N VAL A 139 -1.43 0.83 -2.82
CA VAL A 139 -0.08 1.36 -3.02
C VAL A 139 0.77 0.29 -3.68
N LYS A 140 1.33 0.58 -4.85
CA LYS A 140 2.39 -0.23 -5.46
C LYS A 140 3.66 -0.07 -4.63
N VAL A 141 4.25 -1.18 -4.19
CA VAL A 141 5.41 -1.18 -3.29
C VAL A 141 6.64 -1.89 -3.85
N ALA A 142 6.49 -2.73 -4.88
CA ALA A 142 7.61 -3.33 -5.59
C ALA A 142 7.24 -3.70 -7.03
N ASP A 143 8.28 -3.74 -7.87
CA ASP A 143 8.26 -4.16 -9.26
C ASP A 143 8.85 -5.56 -9.43
N GLY A 144 8.22 -6.37 -10.29
CA GLY A 144 8.73 -7.56 -10.98
C GLY A 144 9.24 -8.71 -10.12
N VAL A 145 9.16 -9.94 -10.63
CA VAL A 145 9.94 -11.06 -10.09
C VAL A 145 11.09 -11.36 -11.06
N LEU A 146 12.34 -11.09 -10.67
CA LEU A 146 13.50 -11.57 -11.39
C LEU A 146 13.60 -13.09 -11.23
N ALA A 147 13.32 -13.81 -12.32
CA ALA A 147 13.49 -15.25 -12.42
C ALA A 147 14.87 -15.60 -13.00
N THR A 148 15.94 -15.10 -12.39
CA THR A 148 17.32 -15.31 -12.88
C THR A 148 17.68 -16.80 -12.98
N SER A 149 17.10 -17.64 -12.13
CA SER A 149 17.26 -19.11 -12.14
C SER A 149 16.48 -19.82 -13.26
N ALA A 150 15.42 -19.22 -13.82
CA ALA A 150 14.63 -19.82 -14.90
C ALA A 150 15.22 -19.55 -16.30
N LEU A 151 15.98 -18.48 -16.48
CA LEU A 151 16.62 -18.13 -17.77
C LEU A 151 17.81 -19.05 -18.13
N ILE A 152 18.44 -19.66 -17.12
CA ILE A 152 19.57 -20.58 -17.35
C ILE A 152 19.06 -21.93 -17.88
N SER A 153 17.89 -22.39 -17.43
CA SER A 153 17.34 -23.68 -17.86
C SER A 153 16.78 -23.65 -19.29
N SER A 154 16.26 -22.50 -19.77
CA SER A 154 15.85 -22.35 -21.17
C SER A 154 17.02 -22.22 -22.15
N THR A 155 18.20 -21.80 -21.67
CA THR A 155 19.41 -21.74 -22.50
C THR A 155 20.12 -23.10 -22.59
N ALA A 156 20.15 -23.88 -21.51
CA ALA A 156 20.78 -25.21 -21.50
C ALA A 156 19.96 -26.31 -22.20
N ALA A 157 18.66 -26.10 -22.43
CA ALA A 157 17.80 -27.02 -23.18
C ALA A 157 17.79 -26.75 -24.71
N SER A 158 18.54 -25.75 -25.18
CA SER A 158 18.59 -25.34 -26.59
C SER A 158 19.94 -25.67 -27.27
N THR A 159 20.75 -26.55 -26.68
CA THR A 159 21.98 -27.10 -27.26
C THR A 159 21.90 -28.60 -27.42
#